data_AF-A0AB36VFA4-F1
#
_entry.id   AF-A0AB36VFA4-F1
#
_cell.length_a   1.000
_cell.length_b   1.000
_cell.length_c   1.000
_cell.angle_alpha   90.00
_cell.angle_beta   90.00
_cell.angle_gamma   90.00
#
_symmetry.space_group_name_H-M   'P 1'
#
loop_
_entity.id
_entity.type
_entity.pdbx_description
1 polymer ?
#
loop_
_entity_poly.entity_id
_entity_poly.type
_entity_poly.pdbx_seq_one_letter_code
_entity_poly.pdbx_strand_id
1 'polypeptide(L)'
;MQNTKEFTKFELTAEAGTQSYKGILKFQDLKSAMEYAYNRAWNLYGEAASNGQFPTIFDYYEKGMTYEEAIDAFTKSMRENVKYTAVPCE
;
A
#
# COMPACT_ATOMS: atom_id res chain seq x y z
N MET A 1 1.85 13.68 34.10
CA MET A 1 3.02 13.54 33.20
C MET A 1 2.49 13.37 31.78
N GLN A 2 2.76 14.31 30.88
CA GLN A 2 2.46 14.14 29.45
C GLN A 2 3.49 13.17 28.88
N ASN A 3 3.03 12.00 28.42
CA ASN A 3 3.84 11.12 27.57
C ASN A 3 4.02 11.83 26.21
N THR A 4 5.08 12.63 26.07
CA THR A 4 5.53 13.07 24.76
C THR A 4 5.98 11.84 24.00
N LYS A 5 5.14 11.36 23.08
CA LYS A 5 5.52 10.33 22.11
C LYS A 5 6.67 10.88 21.28
N GLU A 6 7.84 10.28 21.41
CA GLU A 6 8.97 10.58 20.52
C GLU A 6 8.64 10.05 19.13
N PHE A 7 8.93 10.85 18.10
CA PHE A 7 8.69 10.47 16.71
C PHE A 7 10.02 10.43 15.95
N THR A 8 10.27 9.30 15.30
CA THR A 8 11.42 9.08 14.41
C THR A 8 11.04 9.43 12.97
N LYS A 9 11.96 10.02 12.22
CA LYS A 9 11.77 10.30 10.79
C LYS A 9 12.06 9.03 9.99
N PHE A 10 11.21 8.77 9.00
CA PHE A 10 11.39 7.66 8.07
C PHE A 10 11.25 8.18 6.64
N GLU A 11 12.14 7.73 5.77
CA GLU A 11 11.93 7.78 4.33
C GLU A 11 10.99 6.63 3.94
N LEU A 12 9.82 6.99 3.39
CA LEU A 12 8.82 6.05 2.94
C LEU A 12 8.77 6.05 1.42
N THR A 13 8.74 4.85 0.83
CA THR A 13 8.51 4.65 -0.59
C THR A 13 7.35 3.68 -0.78
N ALA A 14 6.43 3.98 -1.71
CA ALA A 14 5.33 3.12 -2.10
C ALA A 14 5.15 3.21 -3.62
N GLU A 15 4.99 2.07 -4.29
CA GLU A 15 4.89 1.95 -5.75
C GLU A 15 3.85 0.89 -6.11
N ALA A 16 2.98 1.23 -7.07
CA ALA A 16 2.03 0.31 -7.68
C ALA A 16 1.88 0.65 -9.16
N GLY A 17 2.38 -0.23 -10.04
CA GLY A 17 2.38 0.01 -11.48
C GLY A 17 3.19 1.25 -11.83
N THR A 18 2.56 2.21 -12.53
CA THR A 18 3.22 3.48 -12.89
C THR A 18 3.10 4.56 -11.81
N GLN A 19 2.32 4.31 -10.74
CA GLN A 19 2.09 5.27 -9.68
C GLN A 19 3.08 5.04 -8.54
N SER A 20 3.64 6.13 -8.01
CA SER A 20 4.59 6.06 -6.91
C SER A 20 4.45 7.23 -5.93
N TYR A 21 4.90 7.00 -4.72
CA TYR A 21 5.01 7.97 -3.64
C TYR A 21 6.38 7.79 -2.98
N LYS A 22 7.07 8.91 -2.74
CA LYS A 22 8.26 8.97 -1.91
C LYS A 22 8.18 10.19 -1.00
N GLY A 23 8.43 10.02 0.30
CA GLY A 23 8.37 11.13 1.25
C GLY A 23 9.02 10.82 2.59
N ILE A 24 9.42 11.87 3.29
CA ILE A 24 9.96 11.78 4.66
C ILE A 24 8.86 12.16 5.64
N LEU A 25 8.48 11.24 6.52
CA LEU A 25 7.40 11.40 7.50
C LEU A 25 7.83 10.97 8.89
N LYS A 26 7.09 11.37 9.93
CA LYS A 26 7.41 11.12 11.34
C LYS A 26 6.43 10.09 11.95
N PHE A 27 6.96 9.04 12.56
CA PHE A 27 6.18 7.97 13.21
C PHE A 27 6.76 7.61 14.57
N GLN A 28 5.93 7.01 15.44
CA GLN A 28 6.37 6.56 16.77
C GLN A 28 7.41 5.43 16.69
N ASP A 29 7.24 4.54 15.71
CA ASP A 29 8.08 3.37 15.51
C ASP A 29 8.09 2.96 14.03
N LEU A 30 9.00 2.04 13.69
CA LEU A 30 9.12 1.49 12.33
C LEU A 30 7.85 0.74 11.92
N LYS A 31 7.16 0.08 12.86
CA LYS A 31 5.94 -0.68 12.56
C LYS A 31 4.85 0.24 11.99
N SER A 32 4.59 1.36 12.65
CA SER A 32 3.64 2.39 12.22
C SER A 32 4.03 2.98 10.87
N ALA A 33 5.32 3.20 10.63
CA ALA A 33 5.85 3.68 9.35
C ALA A 33 5.62 2.67 8.22
N MET A 34 5.86 1.37 8.47
CA MET A 34 5.62 0.29 7.51
C MET A 34 4.13 0.11 7.21
N GLU A 35 3.26 0.15 8.22
CA GLU A 35 1.81 0.09 8.03
C GLU A 35 1.31 1.26 7.16
N TYR A 36 1.85 2.46 7.37
CA TYR A 36 1.53 3.61 6.52
C TYR A 36 2.01 3.41 5.08
N ALA A 37 3.26 2.99 4.88
CA ALA A 37 3.81 2.75 3.54
C ALA A 37 3.00 1.67 2.79
N TYR A 38 2.63 0.59 3.47
CA TYR A 38 1.78 -0.48 2.94
C TYR A 38 0.40 0.04 2.52
N ASN A 39 -0.30 0.77 3.40
CA ASN A 39 -1.61 1.35 3.09
C ASN A 39 -1.54 2.35 1.94
N ARG A 40 -0.46 3.15 1.87
CA ARG A 40 -0.27 4.07 0.75
C ARG A 40 -0.13 3.31 -0.57
N ALA A 41 0.60 2.20 -0.56
CA ALA A 41 0.82 1.38 -1.75
C ALA A 41 -0.47 0.67 -2.21
N TRP A 42 -1.32 0.23 -1.28
CA TRP A 42 -2.69 -0.24 -1.59
C TRP A 42 -3.55 0.81 -2.28
N ASN A 43 -3.54 2.04 -1.77
CA ASN A 43 -4.31 3.12 -2.38
C ASN A 43 -3.83 3.42 -3.80
N LEU A 44 -2.50 3.47 -4.02
CA LEU A 44 -1.93 3.63 -5.36
C LEU A 44 -2.31 2.48 -6.29
N TYR A 45 -2.36 1.24 -5.79
CA TYR A 45 -2.82 0.09 -6.57
C TYR A 45 -4.30 0.23 -6.96
N GLY A 46 -5.16 0.63 -6.03
CA GLY A 46 -6.58 0.88 -6.31
C GLY A 46 -6.80 2.01 -7.33
N GLU A 47 -6.03 3.09 -7.24
CA GLU A 47 -6.03 4.17 -8.24
C GLU A 47 -5.54 3.67 -9.60
N ALA A 48 -4.47 2.86 -9.65
CA ALA A 48 -3.95 2.28 -10.89
C ALA A 48 -4.94 1.29 -11.53
N ALA A 49 -5.62 0.47 -10.72
CA ALA A 49 -6.67 -0.43 -11.18
C ALA A 49 -7.86 0.35 -11.75
N SER A 50 -8.29 1.42 -11.09
CA SER A 50 -9.40 2.28 -11.56
C SER A 50 -9.07 2.99 -12.88
N ASN A 51 -7.78 3.22 -13.16
CA ASN A 51 -7.28 3.77 -14.42
C ASN A 51 -7.02 2.69 -15.49
N GLY A 52 -7.41 1.43 -15.25
CA GLY A 52 -7.28 0.32 -16.19
C GLY A 52 -5.88 -0.27 -16.31
N GLN A 53 -4.93 0.08 -15.44
CA GLN A 53 -3.58 -0.50 -15.45
C GLN A 53 -3.52 -1.89 -14.81
N PHE A 54 -4.43 -2.16 -13.87
CA PHE A 54 -4.58 -3.45 -13.20
C PHE A 54 -6.04 -3.89 -13.18
N PRO A 55 -6.31 -5.19 -13.01
CA PRO A 55 -7.66 -5.67 -12.80
C PRO A 55 -8.27 -5.11 -11.51
N THR A 56 -9.52 -4.65 -11.61
CA THR A 56 -10.36 -4.33 -10.46
C THR A 56 -10.96 -5.59 -9.85
N ILE A 57 -11.51 -5.50 -8.64
CA ILE A 57 -12.27 -6.62 -8.05
C ILE A 57 -13.49 -7.01 -8.93
N PHE A 58 -14.08 -6.04 -9.64
CA PHE A 58 -15.23 -6.28 -10.52
C PHE A 58 -14.86 -7.10 -11.75
N ASP A 59 -13.66 -6.94 -12.30
CA ASP A 59 -13.18 -7.72 -13.44
C ASP A 59 -13.07 -9.22 -13.13
N TYR A 60 -12.91 -9.57 -11.85
CA TYR A 60 -12.92 -10.96 -11.40
C TYR A 60 -14.35 -11.51 -11.27
N TYR A 61 -15.32 -10.68 -10.86
CA TYR A 61 -16.73 -11.06 -10.87
C TYR A 61 -17.26 -11.30 -12.28
N GLU A 62 -16.85 -10.47 -13.24
CA GLU A 62 -17.20 -10.67 -14.66
C GLU A 62 -16.66 -12.00 -15.21
N LYS A 63 -15.63 -12.57 -14.60
CA LYS A 63 -15.09 -13.90 -14.92
C LYS A 63 -15.80 -15.04 -14.19
N GLY A 64 -16.83 -14.75 -13.39
CA GLY A 64 -17.64 -15.74 -12.68
C GLY A 64 -17.05 -16.23 -11.35
N MET A 65 -16.05 -15.52 -10.79
CA MET A 65 -15.51 -15.84 -9.47
C MET A 65 -16.50 -15.52 -8.35
N THR A 66 -16.46 -16.28 -7.25
CA THR A 66 -17.18 -15.90 -6.03
C THR A 66 -16.58 -14.66 -5.38
N TYR A 67 -17.27 -14.11 -4.38
CA TYR A 67 -16.77 -13.02 -3.53
C TYR A 67 -15.39 -13.32 -2.94
N GLU A 68 -15.23 -14.49 -2.35
CA GLU A 68 -13.99 -14.93 -1.70
C GLU A 68 -12.86 -15.11 -2.72
N GLU A 69 -13.14 -15.77 -3.85
CA GLU A 69 -12.16 -15.99 -4.92
C GLU A 69 -11.67 -14.67 -5.54
N ALA A 70 -12.59 -13.72 -5.77
CA ALA A 70 -12.25 -12.41 -6.32
C ALA A 70 -11.37 -11.59 -5.36
N ILE A 71 -11.66 -11.63 -4.06
CA ILE A 71 -10.83 -10.96 -3.04
C ILE A 71 -9.44 -11.58 -2.97
N ASP A 72 -9.35 -12.90 -2.97
CA ASP A 72 -8.07 -13.60 -2.93
C ASP A 72 -7.24 -13.29 -4.18
N ALA A 73 -7.85 -13.31 -5.36
CA ALA A 73 -7.19 -12.96 -6.62
C ALA A 73 -6.73 -11.49 -6.65
N PHE A 74 -7.58 -10.56 -6.24
CA PHE A 74 -7.25 -9.13 -6.17
C PHE A 74 -6.12 -8.86 -5.16
N THR A 75 -6.19 -9.46 -3.98
CA THR A 75 -5.16 -9.33 -2.94
C THR A 75 -3.84 -9.93 -3.39
N LYS A 76 -3.86 -11.09 -4.07
CA LYS A 76 -2.67 -11.69 -4.65
C LYS A 76 -2.04 -10.77 -5.70
N SER A 77 -2.84 -10.26 -6.63
CA SER A 77 -2.37 -9.33 -7.67
C SER A 77 -1.75 -8.07 -7.06
N MET A 78 -2.38 -7.50 -6.02
CA MET A 78 -1.81 -6.37 -5.29
C MET A 78 -0.44 -6.74 -4.70
N ARG A 79 -0.31 -7.86 -3.99
CA ARG A 79 0.97 -8.29 -3.39
C ARG A 79 2.09 -8.51 -4.41
N GLU A 80 1.74 -8.96 -5.61
CA GLU A 80 2.71 -9.20 -6.69
C GLU A 80 3.15 -7.91 -7.39
N ASN A 81 2.32 -6.87 -7.40
CA ASN A 81 2.54 -5.63 -8.14
C ASN A 81 2.85 -4.41 -7.27
N VAL A 82 2.82 -4.57 -5.95
CA VAL A 82 3.03 -3.50 -4.99
C VAL A 82 4.37 -3.64 -4.28
N LYS A 83 5.13 -2.55 -4.25
CA LYS A 83 6.38 -2.43 -3.49
C LYS A 83 6.24 -1.30 -2.49
N TYR A 84 6.69 -1.53 -1.27
CA TYR A 84 6.70 -0.50 -0.23
C TYR A 84 7.88 -0.71 0.70
N THR A 85 8.48 0.39 1.15
CA THR A 85 9.60 0.39 2.08
C THR A 85 9.48 1.56 3.06
N ALA A 86 10.01 1.35 4.26
CA ALA A 86 10.18 2.39 5.27
C ALA A 86 11.60 2.24 5.84
N VAL A 87 12.41 3.30 5.76
CA VAL A 87 13.79 3.30 6.23
C VAL A 87 13.95 4.44 7.24
N PRO A 88 14.48 4.19 8.46
CA PRO A 88 14.79 5.27 9.39
C PRO A 88 15.76 6.26 8.74
N CYS A 89 15.50 7.55 8.92
CA CYS A 89 16.50 8.57 8.58
C CYS A 89 17.55 8.63 9.70
N GLU A 90 18.83 8.61 9.32
CA GLU A 90 19.94 8.94 10.22
C GLU A 90 19.90 10.41 10.68
#